data_AF-A0A524BJ04-F1
#
_entry.id   AF-A0A524BJ04-F1
#
_cell.length_a   1.000
_cell.length_b   1.000
_cell.length_c   1.000
_cell.angle_alpha   90.00
_cell.angle_beta   90.00
_cell.angle_gamma   90.00
#
_symmetry.space_group_name_H-M   'P 1'
#
loop_
_entity.id
_entity.type
_entity.pdbx_description
1 polymer ?
#
loop_
_entity_poly.entity_id
_entity_poly.type
_entity_poly.pdbx_seq_one_letter_code
_entity_poly.pdbx_strand_id
1 'polypeptide(L)'
;MTGRPRTRIRITGPEVDLEREVIIDSRGRRVDQAYVEDALAEVEEDLRRRAGRPSLTGTSEHSPHVTFRVTPEMKARAEKAAGEQGITVSALARLAFERYLSA
;
A
#
# COMPACT_ATOMS: atom_id res chain seq x y z
N MET A 1 2.56 0.79 14.78
CA MET A 1 2.94 0.33 13.42
C MET A 1 3.25 -1.15 13.51
N THR A 2 2.33 -2.01 13.12
CA THR A 2 2.57 -3.46 13.00
C THR A 2 2.31 -3.82 11.55
N GLY A 3 3.37 -3.81 10.74
CA GLY A 3 3.33 -4.32 9.38
C GLY A 3 2.88 -5.78 9.42
N ARG A 4 1.91 -6.14 8.59
CA ARG A 4 1.41 -7.51 8.46
C ARG A 4 2.59 -8.41 8.10
N PRO A 5 2.83 -9.54 8.80
CA PRO A 5 3.97 -10.40 8.52
C PRO A 5 3.92 -10.90 7.07
N ARG A 6 5.05 -10.82 6.36
CA ARG A 6 5.20 -11.40 5.02
C ARG A 6 5.14 -12.92 5.16
N THR A 7 4.01 -13.53 4.80
CA THR A 7 3.89 -14.99 4.75
C THR A 7 4.90 -15.52 3.75
N ARG A 8 5.91 -16.25 4.25
CA ARG A 8 6.88 -16.97 3.41
C ARG A 8 6.18 -18.24 2.90
N ILE A 9 5.75 -18.24 1.65
CA ILE A 9 5.18 -19.45 1.02
C ILE A 9 6.34 -20.43 0.80
N ARG A 10 6.26 -21.60 1.41
CA ARG A 10 7.26 -22.67 1.29
C ARG A 10 6.70 -23.72 0.35
N ILE A 11 7.18 -23.75 -0.89
CA ILE A 11 6.79 -24.79 -1.85
C ILE A 11 7.43 -26.09 -1.36
N THR A 12 6.61 -27.07 -1.03
CA THR A 12 7.05 -28.39 -0.56
C THR A 12 6.49 -29.41 -1.53
N GLY A 13 7.37 -30.03 -2.32
CA GLY A 13 7.00 -31.06 -3.29
C GLY A 13 8.15 -31.40 -4.24
N PRO A 14 8.13 -32.58 -4.86
CA PRO A 14 9.05 -32.93 -5.94
C PRO A 14 8.79 -32.07 -7.19
N GLU A 15 9.82 -31.90 -8.02
CA GLU A 15 9.65 -31.32 -9.35
C GLU A 15 8.84 -32.28 -10.22
N VAL A 16 7.83 -31.75 -10.93
CA VAL A 16 6.92 -32.55 -11.76
C VAL A 16 7.10 -32.17 -13.22
N ASP A 17 7.37 -33.17 -14.05
CA ASP A 17 7.45 -33.04 -15.50
C ASP A 17 6.03 -33.11 -16.10
N LEU A 18 5.52 -31.95 -16.50
CA LEU A 18 4.15 -31.78 -17.03
C LEU A 18 3.95 -32.38 -18.42
N GLU A 19 5.02 -32.79 -19.12
CA GLU A 19 4.93 -33.48 -20.41
C GLU A 19 4.73 -34.99 -20.22
N ARG A 20 5.22 -35.54 -19.10
CA ARG A 20 5.16 -36.97 -18.78
C ARG A 20 3.99 -37.33 -17.88
N GLU A 21 3.63 -36.44 -16.95
CA GLU A 21 2.61 -36.70 -15.94
C GLU A 21 1.42 -35.77 -16.12
N VAL A 22 0.21 -36.36 -16.17
CA VAL A 22 -1.03 -35.59 -16.26
C VAL A 22 -1.46 -35.18 -14.86
N ILE A 23 -1.15 -33.93 -14.51
CA ILE A 23 -1.58 -33.32 -13.25
C ILE A 23 -2.88 -32.56 -13.46
N ILE A 24 -3.82 -32.75 -12.54
CA ILE A 24 -5.13 -32.10 -12.55
C ILE A 24 -5.24 -31.23 -11.28
N ASP A 25 -5.68 -29.99 -11.43
CA ASP A 25 -5.92 -29.09 -10.31
C ASP A 25 -7.18 -29.49 -9.52
N SER A 26 -7.42 -28.81 -8.39
CA SER A 26 -8.60 -29.06 -7.54
C SER A 26 -9.95 -28.74 -8.21
N ARG A 27 -9.94 -28.14 -9.40
CA ARG A 27 -11.11 -27.78 -10.22
C ARG A 27 -11.24 -28.67 -11.45
N GLY A 28 -10.44 -29.73 -11.59
CA GLY A 28 -10.50 -30.65 -12.72
C GLY A 28 -9.78 -30.16 -13.98
N ARG A 29 -9.00 -29.07 -13.91
CA ARG A 29 -8.26 -28.51 -15.05
C ARG A 29 -6.88 -29.16 -15.14
N ARG A 30 -6.45 -29.47 -16.36
CA ARG A 30 -5.10 -29.99 -16.60
C ARG A 30 -4.07 -28.88 -16.35
N VAL A 31 -3.04 -29.22 -15.58
CA VAL A 31 -1.88 -28.36 -15.33
C VAL A 31 -0.85 -28.70 -16.40
N ASP A 32 -0.92 -27.99 -17.53
CA ASP A 32 0.09 -28.01 -18.59
C ASP A 32 0.85 -26.68 -18.62
N GLN A 33 1.78 -26.55 -19.58
CA GLN A 33 2.61 -25.35 -19.70
C GLN A 33 1.76 -24.07 -19.91
N ALA A 34 0.70 -24.15 -20.72
CA ALA A 34 -0.19 -23.03 -20.97
C ALA A 34 -0.96 -22.62 -19.71
N TYR A 35 -1.43 -23.58 -18.93
CA TYR A 35 -2.07 -23.33 -17.63
C TYR A 35 -1.14 -22.59 -16.65
N VAL A 36 0.15 -22.96 -16.61
CA VAL A 36 1.15 -22.31 -15.75
C VAL A 36 1.39 -20.86 -16.20
N GLU A 37 1.50 -20.62 -17.50
CA GLU A 37 1.70 -19.29 -18.07
C GLU A 37 0.51 -18.37 -17.78
N ASP A 38 -0.72 -18.86 -17.96
CA ASP A 38 -1.94 -18.11 -17.65
C ASP A 38 -2.03 -17.77 -16.15
N ALA A 39 -1.74 -18.75 -15.28
CA ALA A 39 -1.76 -18.53 -13.83
C ALA A 39 -0.69 -17.51 -13.39
N LEU A 40 0.48 -17.51 -14.02
CA LEU A 40 1.53 -16.51 -13.76
C LEU A 40 1.11 -15.11 -14.22
N ALA A 41 0.48 -15.00 -15.39
CA ALA A 41 -0.01 -13.73 -15.91
C ALA A 41 -1.08 -13.12 -15.00
N GLU A 42 -2.03 -13.93 -14.51
CA GLU A 42 -3.05 -13.49 -13.55
C GLU A 42 -2.44 -12.98 -12.24
N VAL A 43 -1.45 -13.71 -11.69
CA VAL A 43 -0.74 -13.30 -10.48
C VAL A 43 0.05 -12.02 -10.70
N GLU A 44 0.71 -11.89 -11.84
CA GLU A 44 1.46 -10.69 -12.19
C GLU A 44 0.54 -9.47 -12.33
N GLU A 45 -0.62 -9.64 -12.98
CA GLU A 45 -1.62 -8.59 -13.09
C GLU A 45 -2.18 -8.19 -11.72
N ASP A 46 -2.48 -9.16 -10.86
CA ASP A 46 -2.91 -8.93 -9.49
C ASP A 46 -1.84 -8.22 -8.65
N LEU A 47 -0.55 -8.57 -8.83
CA LEU A 47 0.57 -7.89 -8.18
C LEU A 47 0.75 -6.47 -8.70
N ARG A 48 0.61 -6.24 -10.00
CA ARG A 48 0.62 -4.91 -10.63
C ARG A 48 -0.54 -4.04 -10.12
N ARG A 49 -1.73 -4.62 -9.95
CA ARG A 49 -2.93 -3.93 -9.40
C ARG A 49 -2.80 -3.65 -7.89
N ARG A 50 -2.16 -4.54 -7.12
CA ARG A 50 -1.95 -4.39 -5.66
C ARG A 50 -0.74 -3.53 -5.30
N ALA A 51 0.24 -3.40 -6.20
CA ALA A 51 1.32 -2.44 -6.08
C ALA A 51 0.75 -1.04 -6.34
N GLY A 52 0.15 -0.43 -5.31
CA GLY A 52 -0.10 1.00 -5.32
C GLY A 52 1.19 1.73 -5.76
N ARG A 53 1.04 2.79 -6.57
CA ARG A 53 2.12 3.54 -7.22
C ARG A 53 3.42 3.52 -6.39
N PRO A 54 4.50 2.86 -6.85
CA PRO A 54 5.75 2.82 -6.10
C PRO A 54 6.25 4.24 -5.81
N SER A 55 6.82 4.44 -4.62
CA SER A 55 7.45 5.72 -4.28
C SER A 55 8.63 5.95 -5.20
N LEU A 56 8.75 7.17 -5.77
CA LEU A 56 9.82 7.54 -6.70
C LEU A 56 11.22 7.54 -6.03
N THR A 57 11.31 7.31 -4.72
CA THR A 57 12.52 7.48 -3.91
C THR A 57 13.01 6.19 -3.24
N GLY A 58 12.36 5.04 -3.45
CA GLY A 58 12.85 3.73 -2.98
C GLY A 58 12.77 3.49 -1.46
N THR A 59 12.66 4.54 -0.64
CA THR A 59 12.36 4.40 0.79
C THR A 59 10.87 4.66 1.01
N SER A 60 10.17 3.65 1.49
CA SER A 60 8.81 3.79 2.01
C SER A 60 8.86 4.44 3.39
N GLU A 61 9.44 5.64 3.48
CA GLU A 61 9.54 6.39 4.73
C GLU A 61 8.24 7.13 4.98
N HIS A 62 7.63 6.88 6.15
CA HIS A 62 6.48 7.65 6.58
C HIS A 62 6.90 9.10 6.80
N SER A 63 6.08 10.04 6.31
CA SER A 63 6.30 11.45 6.59
C SER A 63 6.37 11.68 8.11
N PRO A 64 7.35 12.47 8.61
CA PRO A 64 7.42 12.86 10.00
C PRO A 64 6.11 13.50 10.47
N HIS A 65 5.63 13.10 11.65
CA HIS A 65 4.37 13.57 12.21
C HIS A 65 4.60 14.24 13.56
N VAL A 66 3.92 15.37 13.79
CA VAL A 66 3.95 16.10 15.05
C VAL A 66 2.53 16.27 15.56
N THR A 67 2.33 16.02 16.86
CA THR A 67 1.03 16.17 17.54
C THR A 67 1.11 17.30 18.55
N PHE A 68 0.12 18.20 18.54
CA PHE A 68 0.02 19.30 19.48
C PHE A 68 -1.22 19.14 20.36
N ARG A 69 -1.11 19.57 21.63
CA ARG A 69 -2.28 19.76 22.48
C ARG A 69 -2.74 21.21 22.34
N VAL A 70 -4.03 21.38 22.13
CA VAL A 70 -4.67 22.68 21.92
C VAL A 70 -5.90 22.77 22.80
N THR A 71 -6.28 23.98 23.19
CA THR A 71 -7.56 24.18 23.88
C THR A 71 -8.73 23.91 22.92
N PRO A 72 -9.92 23.54 23.44
CA PRO A 72 -11.10 23.35 22.60
C PRO A 72 -11.46 24.60 21.77
N GLU A 73 -11.31 25.78 22.38
CA GLU A 73 -11.53 27.07 21.73
C GLU A 73 -10.57 27.28 20.54
N MET A 74 -9.30 26.94 20.71
CA MET A 74 -8.32 27.04 19.63
C MET A 74 -8.62 26.07 18.48
N LYS A 75 -9.05 24.85 18.79
CA LYS A 75 -9.48 23.87 17.78
C LYS A 75 -10.65 24.39 16.96
N ALA A 76 -11.68 24.92 17.63
CA ALA A 76 -12.86 25.46 16.95
C ALA A 76 -12.51 26.64 16.02
N ARG A 77 -11.63 27.54 16.47
CA ARG A 77 -11.13 28.64 15.64
C ARG A 77 -10.35 28.15 14.42
N ALA A 78 -9.50 27.14 14.60
CA ALA A 78 -8.74 26.54 13.50
C ALA A 78 -9.65 25.85 12.47
N GLU A 79 -10.68 25.13 12.92
CA GLU A 79 -11.67 24.49 12.05
C GLU A 79 -12.45 25.51 11.22
N LYS A 80 -12.89 26.61 11.85
CA LYS A 80 -13.56 27.71 11.14
C LYS A 80 -12.65 28.34 10.09
N ALA A 81 -11.43 28.73 10.46
CA ALA A 81 -10.48 29.37 9.55
C ALA A 81 -10.07 28.46 8.39
N ALA A 82 -9.92 27.15 8.64
CA ALA A 82 -9.64 26.17 7.61
C ALA A 82 -10.84 25.97 6.66
N GLY A 83 -12.06 25.93 7.21
CA GLY A 83 -13.30 25.86 6.45
C GLY A 83 -13.53 27.05 5.52
N GLU A 84 -13.27 28.28 6.00
CA GLU A 84 -13.34 29.51 5.19
C GLU A 84 -12.35 29.50 4.02
N GLN A 85 -11.22 28.81 4.16
CA GLN A 85 -10.18 28.68 3.14
C GLN A 85 -10.32 27.43 2.27
N GLY A 86 -11.30 26.55 2.55
CA GLY A 86 -11.48 25.29 1.84
C GLY A 86 -10.33 24.28 2.03
N ILE A 87 -9.56 24.40 3.11
CA ILE A 87 -8.43 23.52 3.42
C ILE A 87 -8.67 22.73 4.71
N THR A 88 -7.84 21.71 4.96
CA THR A 88 -7.88 20.97 6.23
C THR A 88 -7.16 21.73 7.34
N VAL A 89 -7.50 21.45 8.60
CA VAL A 89 -6.79 21.99 9.77
C VAL A 89 -5.29 21.61 9.74
N SER A 90 -4.96 20.41 9.25
CA SER A 90 -3.56 19.99 9.09
C SER A 90 -2.80 20.78 8.02
N ALA A 91 -3.46 21.16 6.92
CA ALA A 91 -2.88 22.03 5.90
C ALA A 91 -2.69 23.45 6.45
N LEU A 92 -3.67 23.99 7.16
CA LEU A 92 -3.57 25.29 7.84
C LEU A 92 -2.40 25.30 8.83
N ALA A 93 -2.26 24.24 9.65
CA ALA A 93 -1.17 24.10 10.60
C ALA A 93 0.20 24.05 9.91
N ARG A 94 0.32 23.31 8.80
CA ARG A 94 1.55 23.26 8.00
C ARG A 94 1.94 24.64 7.48
N LEU A 95 1.00 25.38 6.88
CA LEU A 95 1.25 26.73 6.37
C LEU A 95 1.68 27.69 7.48
N ALA A 96 1.06 27.62 8.65
CA ALA A 96 1.45 28.42 9.81
C ALA A 96 2.88 28.06 10.27
N PHE A 97 3.23 26.77 10.31
CA PHE A 97 4.57 26.30 10.66
C PHE A 97 5.62 26.76 9.66
N GLU A 98 5.37 26.61 8.35
CA GLU A 98 6.26 27.08 7.29
C GLU A 98 6.48 28.60 7.37
N ARG A 99 5.41 29.37 7.58
CA ARG A 99 5.50 30.84 7.77
C ARG A 99 6.32 31.20 9.00
N TYR A 100 6.13 30.49 10.11
CA TYR A 100 6.90 30.73 11.34
C TYR A 100 8.38 30.40 11.18
N LEU A 101 8.73 29.33 10.46
CA LEU A 101 10.11 28.92 10.21
C LEU A 101 10.82 29.74 9.12
N SER A 102 10.06 30.45 8.28
CA SER A 102 10.60 31.31 7.22
C SER A 102 10.77 32.78 7.64
N ALA A 103 10.35 33.12 8.86
CA ALA A 103 10.50 34.46 9.46
C ALA A 103 11.84 34.58 10.20
#